data_AF-A0A2G6P253-F1
#
_entry.id   AF-A0A2G6P253-F1
#
_cell.length_a   1.000
_cell.length_b   1.000
_cell.length_c   1.000
_cell.angle_alpha   90.00
_cell.angle_beta   90.00
_cell.angle_gamma   90.00
#
_symmetry.space_group_name_H-M   'P 1'
#
loop_
_entity.id
_entity.type
_entity.pdbx_description
1 polymer ?
#
loop_
_entity_poly.entity_id
_entity_poly.type
_entity_poly.pdbx_seq_one_letter_code
_entity_poly.pdbx_strand_id
1 'polypeptide(L)'
;MGKYNWNEITLNSTDTGYLVGNKNVFKTYQKAMSFHPEGVAAVYDESGAYHINTEGCSIYERRYIETFGYYCNIATVRDKKGFFHIDINGNPIYKERYLWCGNFQENICVVRSVKGYFHIDKEGNPLYNNIFSYVGDFKYGIAVVYDFEGNSFHIDKYGNNINNNYYKSAQNYHKGFAVVEDQNGFFHVDKLGKALYSYRLKKIEPFYNGWAFGEDFEDRKLKISENGVKVYLSNSNKIINSTNIIDFILQNKRVMLFFRHSERYEDNNIITSDQISLTEKGKNMAQKLGMKFNGIDDISFFSSPIERCYETLKFMAKGLNIDNFICKKSEILGAPGIYFDRKANPDCGYWMNKLGYHEYCRQYLMNGYMRGSKDLTSASEELLDYLLHSKTKLSLFNSHDFLVAAFMIFSGVKYPVESDFVDYLEGVAVVIDRDNSIYFYRFKEDLNE
;
A
#
# COMPACT_ATOMS: atom_id res chain seq x y z
N MET A 1 40.21 -9.47 -7.38
CA MET A 1 39.27 -8.41 -6.98
C MET A 1 39.45 -7.28 -7.97
N GLY A 2 38.43 -6.98 -8.78
CA GLY A 2 38.51 -5.99 -9.85
C GLY A 2 38.66 -4.56 -9.33
N LYS A 3 39.09 -3.66 -10.22
CA LYS A 3 39.40 -2.24 -9.92
C LYS A 3 38.23 -1.42 -9.34
N TYR A 4 36.99 -1.81 -9.63
CA TYR A 4 35.78 -1.12 -9.16
C TYR A 4 34.77 -2.13 -8.62
N ASN A 5 34.02 -1.74 -7.58
CA ASN A 5 32.86 -2.50 -7.14
C ASN A 5 31.72 -2.25 -8.12
N TRP A 6 31.09 -3.31 -8.65
CA TRP A 6 30.04 -3.18 -9.68
C TRP A 6 28.86 -2.32 -9.22
N ASN A 7 28.55 -2.31 -7.92
CA ASN A 7 27.50 -1.47 -7.33
C ASN A 7 27.78 0.04 -7.41
N GLU A 8 29.04 0.43 -7.64
CA GLU A 8 29.46 1.83 -7.76
C GLU A 8 29.46 2.29 -9.23
N ILE A 9 29.32 1.36 -10.17
CA ILE A 9 29.33 1.64 -11.61
C ILE A 9 27.89 1.90 -12.07
N THR A 10 27.62 3.12 -12.53
CA THR A 10 26.31 3.52 -13.06
C THR A 10 26.39 3.82 -14.55
N LEU A 11 25.28 3.64 -15.27
CA LEU A 11 25.19 4.11 -16.65
C LEU A 11 25.21 5.63 -16.70
N ASN A 12 25.83 6.18 -17.75
CA ASN A 12 25.67 7.58 -18.08
C ASN A 12 24.24 7.87 -18.59
N SER A 13 23.88 9.14 -18.70
CA SER A 13 22.52 9.55 -19.10
C SER A 13 22.12 9.19 -20.54
N THR A 14 23.05 8.68 -21.35
CA THR A 14 22.80 8.28 -22.74
C THR A 14 22.89 6.78 -22.95
N ASP A 15 23.06 5.98 -21.89
CA ASP A 15 23.23 4.53 -21.94
C ASP A 15 24.33 4.06 -22.91
N THR A 16 25.40 4.84 -23.04
CA THR A 16 26.55 4.57 -23.94
C THR A 16 27.86 4.32 -23.19
N GLY A 17 27.87 4.49 -21.88
CA GLY A 17 29.09 4.39 -21.09
C GLY A 17 28.79 4.36 -19.60
N TYR A 18 29.85 4.29 -18.82
CA TYR A 18 29.75 4.07 -17.38
C TYR A 18 30.44 5.16 -16.58
N LEU A 19 29.91 5.41 -15.40
CA LEU A 19 30.40 6.39 -14.44
C LEU A 19 30.74 5.69 -13.12
N VAL A 20 31.78 6.18 -12.43
CA VAL A 20 31.97 5.93 -10.99
C VAL A 20 31.99 7.30 -10.30
N GLY A 21 30.99 7.53 -9.45
CA GLY A 21 30.63 8.88 -9.02
C GLY A 21 30.18 9.71 -10.24
N ASN A 22 31.02 10.66 -10.67
CA ASN A 22 30.78 11.52 -11.84
C ASN A 22 31.88 11.41 -12.92
N LYS A 23 32.77 10.42 -12.82
CA LYS A 23 33.88 10.25 -13.77
C LYS A 23 33.58 9.09 -14.73
N ASN A 24 33.73 9.34 -16.02
CA ASN A 24 33.66 8.29 -17.03
C ASN A 24 34.71 7.21 -16.76
N VAL A 25 34.25 5.96 -16.79
CA VAL A 25 35.09 4.77 -16.72
C VAL A 25 34.87 3.94 -17.98
N PHE A 26 35.93 3.28 -18.44
CA PHE A 26 35.98 2.51 -19.69
C PHE A 26 35.82 3.36 -20.96
N LYS A 27 35.80 2.70 -22.12
CA LYS A 27 35.50 3.34 -23.40
C LYS A 27 34.00 3.59 -23.55
N THR A 28 33.64 4.42 -24.52
CA THR A 28 32.25 4.61 -24.95
C THR A 28 31.81 3.49 -25.89
N TYR A 29 30.57 3.05 -25.75
CA TYR A 29 29.89 2.03 -26.55
C TYR A 29 28.76 2.68 -27.34
N GLN A 30 28.21 1.96 -28.32
CA GLN A 30 26.99 2.39 -29.01
C GLN A 30 25.74 2.13 -28.15
N LYS A 31 25.79 1.09 -27.31
CA LYS A 31 24.79 0.80 -26.27
C LYS A 31 25.45 0.06 -25.11
N ALA A 32 25.03 0.38 -23.89
CA ALA A 32 25.46 -0.26 -22.65
C ALA A 32 24.22 -0.57 -21.78
N MET A 33 24.31 -1.62 -20.97
CA MET A 33 23.30 -1.99 -19.97
C MET A 33 23.93 -1.95 -18.57
N SER A 34 23.11 -1.83 -17.53
CA SER A 34 23.61 -1.81 -16.15
C SER A 34 24.42 -3.05 -15.81
N PHE A 35 25.41 -2.89 -14.93
CA PHE A 35 26.05 -4.01 -14.28
C PHE A 35 25.05 -4.72 -13.36
N HIS A 36 25.00 -6.04 -13.45
CA HIS A 36 24.26 -6.91 -12.53
C HIS A 36 25.26 -7.77 -11.74
N PRO A 37 24.89 -8.34 -10.57
CA PRO A 37 25.68 -9.44 -10.00
C PRO A 37 25.86 -10.51 -11.08
N GLU A 38 27.06 -10.94 -11.48
CA GLU A 38 28.36 -11.02 -10.80
C GLU A 38 29.40 -9.95 -11.24
N GLY A 39 28.95 -8.72 -11.51
CA GLY A 39 29.80 -7.64 -12.01
C GLY A 39 30.02 -7.70 -13.52
N VAL A 40 28.96 -8.05 -14.26
CA VAL A 40 28.97 -8.15 -15.71
C VAL A 40 27.92 -7.23 -16.32
N ALA A 41 28.25 -6.62 -17.46
CA ALA A 41 27.34 -5.78 -18.21
C ALA A 41 27.34 -6.13 -19.70
N ALA A 42 26.17 -6.06 -20.33
CA ALA A 42 26.02 -6.21 -21.78
C ALA A 42 26.35 -4.88 -22.49
N VAL A 43 27.14 -4.96 -23.56
CA VAL A 43 27.54 -3.80 -24.36
C VAL A 43 27.47 -4.12 -25.85
N TYR A 44 27.35 -3.07 -26.64
CA TYR A 44 27.33 -3.13 -28.10
C TYR A 44 28.24 -2.05 -28.68
N ASP A 45 29.15 -2.45 -29.56
CA ASP A 45 30.00 -1.55 -30.34
C ASP A 45 30.07 -1.98 -31.81
N GLU A 46 30.96 -1.36 -32.61
CA GLU A 46 31.12 -1.65 -34.04
C GLU A 46 31.46 -3.12 -34.34
N SER A 47 32.02 -3.86 -33.38
CA SER A 47 32.34 -5.29 -33.54
C SER A 47 31.12 -6.20 -33.29
N GLY A 48 30.06 -5.67 -32.67
CA GLY A 48 28.86 -6.40 -32.27
C GLY A 48 28.60 -6.37 -30.75
N ALA A 49 27.66 -7.21 -30.31
CA ALA A 49 27.22 -7.29 -28.91
C ALA A 49 28.04 -8.32 -28.12
N TYR A 50 28.41 -7.99 -26.88
CA TYR A 50 29.18 -8.85 -25.97
C TYR A 50 28.99 -8.42 -24.50
N HIS A 51 29.79 -9.01 -23.61
CA HIS A 51 29.78 -8.70 -22.19
C HIS A 51 31.15 -8.26 -21.70
N ILE A 52 31.15 -7.32 -20.75
CA ILE A 52 32.35 -6.80 -20.09
C ILE A 52 32.34 -7.06 -18.61
N ASN A 53 33.53 -7.18 -18.01
CA ASN A 53 33.72 -7.25 -16.57
C ASN A 53 33.81 -5.84 -15.95
N THR A 54 34.00 -5.77 -14.62
CA THR A 54 34.17 -4.52 -13.85
C THR A 54 35.45 -3.74 -14.18
N GLU A 55 36.30 -4.22 -15.09
CA GLU A 55 37.47 -3.52 -15.60
C GLU A 55 37.23 -2.94 -17.00
N GLY A 56 36.03 -3.16 -17.57
CA GLY A 56 35.67 -2.76 -18.91
C GLY A 56 36.26 -3.67 -19.99
N CYS A 57 36.85 -4.79 -19.59
CA CYS A 57 37.44 -5.77 -20.50
C CYS A 57 36.36 -6.74 -20.98
N SER A 58 36.42 -7.08 -22.27
CA SER A 58 35.60 -8.14 -22.85
C SER A 58 35.85 -9.45 -22.11
N ILE A 59 34.79 -10.16 -21.74
CA ILE A 59 34.89 -11.45 -21.03
C ILE A 59 35.27 -12.58 -22.01
N TYR A 60 34.87 -12.44 -23.28
CA TYR A 60 35.14 -13.41 -24.35
C TYR A 60 35.28 -12.73 -25.71
N GLU A 61 35.87 -13.42 -26.69
CA GLU A 61 36.14 -12.84 -28.03
C GLU A 61 34.95 -12.88 -28.98
N ARG A 62 33.99 -13.78 -28.76
CA ARG A 62 32.82 -13.92 -29.62
C ARG A 62 31.96 -12.65 -29.60
N ARG A 63 31.38 -12.30 -30.75
CA ARG A 63 30.43 -11.20 -30.90
C ARG A 63 29.08 -11.73 -31.39
N TYR A 64 28.02 -11.20 -30.81
CA TYR A 64 26.63 -11.53 -31.10
C TYR A 64 25.93 -10.37 -31.78
N ILE A 65 24.74 -10.62 -32.33
CA ILE A 65 23.91 -9.54 -32.89
C ILE A 65 23.30 -8.74 -31.73
N GLU A 66 22.83 -9.43 -30.69
CA GLU A 66 22.32 -8.83 -29.46
C GLU A 66 22.77 -9.66 -28.25
N THR A 67 22.99 -8.98 -27.13
CA THR A 67 23.20 -9.56 -25.80
C THR A 67 22.32 -8.86 -24.77
N PHE A 68 21.89 -9.61 -23.76
CA PHE A 68 21.13 -9.11 -22.62
C PHE A 68 21.87 -9.47 -21.32
N GLY A 69 21.54 -8.81 -20.22
CA GLY A 69 22.20 -9.02 -18.93
C GLY A 69 22.15 -10.48 -18.44
N TYR A 70 23.11 -10.84 -17.58
CA TYR A 70 23.12 -12.14 -16.92
C TYR A 70 22.07 -12.21 -15.81
N TYR A 71 21.30 -13.29 -15.81
CA TYR A 71 20.41 -13.68 -14.73
C TYR A 71 20.61 -15.17 -14.46
N CYS A 72 20.73 -15.56 -13.19
CA CYS A 72 21.05 -16.94 -12.82
C CYS A 72 22.33 -17.48 -13.51
N ASN A 73 23.33 -16.62 -13.72
CA ASN A 73 24.60 -16.90 -14.42
C ASN A 73 24.44 -17.33 -15.89
N ILE A 74 23.33 -16.96 -16.51
CA ILE A 74 23.04 -17.20 -17.92
C ILE A 74 22.61 -15.89 -18.58
N ALA A 75 23.09 -15.63 -19.80
CA ALA A 75 22.67 -14.48 -20.59
C ALA A 75 21.94 -14.92 -21.86
N THR A 76 20.90 -14.19 -22.22
CA THR A 76 20.22 -14.31 -23.51
C THR A 76 21.02 -13.58 -24.58
N VAL A 77 21.21 -14.22 -25.73
CA VAL A 77 21.90 -13.64 -26.88
C VAL A 77 21.20 -14.01 -28.17
N ARG A 78 21.47 -13.24 -29.23
CA ARG A 78 20.98 -13.51 -30.58
C ARG A 78 22.11 -13.65 -31.58
N ASP A 79 22.07 -14.72 -32.37
CA ASP A 79 22.87 -14.86 -33.58
C ASP A 79 21.97 -14.86 -34.83
N LYS A 80 22.56 -15.12 -36.01
CA LYS A 80 21.81 -15.14 -37.29
C LYS A 80 20.73 -16.24 -37.36
N LYS A 81 20.81 -17.26 -36.50
CA LYS A 81 19.87 -18.40 -36.45
C LYS A 81 18.74 -18.19 -35.44
N GLY A 82 18.91 -17.30 -34.47
CA GLY A 82 17.87 -16.97 -33.49
C GLY A 82 18.42 -16.64 -32.10
N PHE A 83 17.51 -16.58 -31.13
CA PHE A 83 17.83 -16.36 -29.71
C PHE A 83 18.20 -17.69 -29.03
N PHE A 84 19.13 -17.62 -28.07
CA PHE A 84 19.54 -18.73 -27.21
C PHE A 84 20.30 -18.18 -25.99
N HIS A 85 20.81 -19.10 -25.16
CA HIS A 85 21.49 -18.75 -23.92
C HIS A 85 22.97 -19.16 -23.91
N ILE A 86 23.79 -18.34 -23.24
CA ILE A 86 25.24 -18.56 -23.06
C ILE A 86 25.64 -18.63 -21.59
N ASP A 87 26.72 -19.35 -21.32
CA ASP A 87 27.44 -19.29 -20.05
C ASP A 87 28.27 -18.00 -19.92
N ILE A 88 28.87 -17.80 -18.74
CA ILE A 88 29.71 -16.62 -18.44
C ILE A 88 30.91 -16.46 -19.38
N ASN A 89 31.37 -17.57 -19.98
CA ASN A 89 32.50 -17.60 -20.91
C ASN A 89 32.06 -17.32 -22.36
N GLY A 90 30.77 -17.02 -22.57
CA GLY A 90 30.22 -16.73 -23.90
C GLY A 90 29.93 -17.97 -24.74
N ASN A 91 29.94 -19.17 -24.16
CA ASN A 91 29.66 -20.41 -24.87
C ASN A 91 28.16 -20.72 -24.88
N PRO A 92 27.57 -21.14 -26.02
CA PRO A 92 26.21 -21.65 -26.04
C PRO A 92 26.04 -22.82 -25.07
N ILE A 93 25.02 -22.76 -24.21
CA ILE A 93 24.72 -23.83 -23.25
C ILE A 93 24.11 -25.05 -23.96
N TYR A 94 23.33 -24.79 -25.01
CA TYR A 94 22.66 -25.80 -25.83
C TYR A 94 22.57 -25.35 -27.31
N LYS A 95 22.13 -26.26 -28.19
CA LYS A 95 22.19 -26.06 -29.66
C LYS A 95 20.97 -25.38 -30.26
N GLU A 96 19.84 -25.46 -29.56
CA GLU A 96 18.53 -24.96 -29.96
C GLU A 96 18.55 -23.44 -30.17
N ARG A 97 17.67 -22.97 -31.06
CA ARG A 97 17.48 -21.56 -31.38
C ARG A 97 15.99 -21.26 -31.39
N TYR A 98 15.62 -20.16 -30.75
CA TYR A 98 14.25 -19.75 -30.56
C TYR A 98 13.98 -18.44 -31.30
N LEU A 99 12.69 -18.19 -31.57
CA LEU A 99 12.23 -16.91 -32.11
C LEU A 99 12.39 -15.79 -31.08
N TRP A 100 12.34 -16.14 -29.79
CA TRP A 100 12.56 -15.23 -28.67
C TRP A 100 12.93 -16.03 -27.40
N CYS A 101 13.70 -15.41 -26.51
CA CYS A 101 14.03 -15.93 -25.17
C CYS A 101 13.88 -14.80 -24.15
N GLY A 102 13.32 -15.11 -22.99
CA GLY A 102 13.28 -14.21 -21.83
C GLY A 102 14.60 -14.20 -21.07
N ASN A 103 14.56 -13.68 -19.85
CA ASN A 103 15.66 -13.82 -18.89
C ASN A 103 15.37 -15.00 -17.95
N PHE A 104 16.42 -15.64 -17.44
CA PHE A 104 16.26 -16.65 -16.39
C PHE A 104 15.78 -16.01 -15.08
N GLN A 105 14.68 -16.51 -14.53
CA GLN A 105 14.17 -16.17 -13.19
C GLN A 105 13.83 -17.47 -12.47
N GLU A 106 14.23 -17.59 -11.20
CA GLU A 106 14.08 -18.84 -10.43
C GLU A 106 14.72 -20.06 -11.13
N ASN A 107 15.79 -19.85 -11.91
CA ASN A 107 16.45 -20.84 -12.77
C ASN A 107 15.57 -21.42 -13.90
N ILE A 108 14.50 -20.71 -14.28
CA ILE A 108 13.60 -21.07 -15.38
C ILE A 108 13.55 -19.91 -16.38
N CYS A 109 13.46 -20.22 -17.67
CA CYS A 109 13.34 -19.19 -18.72
C CYS A 109 12.16 -19.47 -19.64
N VAL A 110 11.45 -18.40 -20.03
CA VAL A 110 10.45 -18.43 -21.09
C VAL A 110 11.13 -18.42 -22.45
N VAL A 111 10.72 -19.31 -23.35
CA VAL A 111 11.15 -19.31 -24.76
C VAL A 111 9.98 -19.38 -25.71
N ARG A 112 10.14 -18.80 -26.90
CA ARG A 112 9.16 -18.85 -27.98
C ARG A 112 9.71 -19.63 -29.17
N SER A 113 9.06 -20.73 -29.51
CA SER A 113 9.27 -21.45 -30.77
C SER A 113 8.25 -21.04 -31.83
N VAL A 114 8.35 -21.64 -33.02
CA VAL A 114 7.32 -21.52 -34.07
C VAL A 114 5.96 -22.07 -33.64
N LYS A 115 5.92 -22.96 -32.64
CA LYS A 115 4.68 -23.57 -32.13
C LYS A 115 4.02 -22.75 -31.03
N GLY A 116 4.74 -21.85 -30.37
CA GLY A 116 4.26 -21.10 -29.20
C GLY A 116 5.31 -21.00 -28.09
N TYR A 117 4.84 -20.61 -26.91
CA TYR A 117 5.65 -20.34 -25.72
C TYR A 117 5.67 -21.53 -24.76
N PHE A 118 6.79 -21.72 -24.07
CA PHE A 118 6.97 -22.70 -22.99
C PHE A 118 8.19 -22.34 -22.13
N HIS A 119 8.42 -23.11 -21.07
CA HIS A 119 9.53 -22.91 -20.14
C HIS A 119 10.64 -23.96 -20.31
N ILE A 120 11.88 -23.53 -20.12
CA ILE A 120 13.08 -24.39 -20.11
C ILE A 120 13.86 -24.26 -18.80
N ASP A 121 14.59 -25.31 -18.45
CA ASP A 121 15.63 -25.27 -17.41
C ASP A 121 16.94 -24.61 -17.93
N LYS A 122 17.97 -24.57 -17.07
CA LYS A 122 19.27 -23.98 -17.38
C LYS A 122 20.03 -24.73 -18.46
N GLU A 123 19.76 -26.02 -18.60
CA GLU A 123 20.36 -26.92 -19.58
C GLU A 123 19.66 -26.85 -20.94
N GLY A 124 18.52 -26.15 -21.04
CA GLY A 124 17.73 -25.98 -22.25
C GLY A 124 16.65 -27.02 -22.45
N ASN A 125 16.37 -27.87 -21.46
CA ASN A 125 15.32 -28.86 -21.54
C ASN A 125 13.96 -28.23 -21.23
N PRO A 126 12.91 -28.53 -22.01
CA PRO A 126 11.55 -28.15 -21.65
C PRO A 126 11.15 -28.72 -20.29
N LEU A 127 10.56 -27.89 -19.42
CA LEU A 127 10.08 -28.35 -18.10
C LEU A 127 8.87 -29.30 -18.19
N TYR A 128 8.11 -29.17 -19.26
CA TYR A 128 6.89 -29.95 -19.54
C TYR A 128 6.62 -29.95 -21.06
N ASN A 129 5.68 -30.78 -21.52
CA ASN A 129 5.40 -30.98 -22.95
C ASN A 129 4.41 -29.98 -23.56
N ASN A 130 3.59 -29.33 -22.74
CA ASN A 130 2.58 -28.37 -23.18
C ASN A 130 3.22 -27.13 -23.84
N ILE A 131 2.55 -26.60 -24.86
CA ILE A 131 2.91 -25.35 -25.53
C ILE A 131 1.70 -24.42 -25.47
N PHE A 132 1.96 -23.14 -25.22
CA PHE A 132 0.94 -22.13 -24.94
C PHE A 132 1.01 -20.98 -25.95
N SER A 133 -0.07 -20.21 -26.05
CA SER A 133 -0.10 -18.99 -26.86
C SER A 133 0.73 -17.88 -26.20
N TYR A 134 0.82 -17.90 -24.86
CA TYR A 134 1.69 -17.08 -24.04
C TYR A 134 2.00 -17.77 -22.70
N VAL A 135 3.19 -17.54 -22.16
CA VAL A 135 3.52 -17.85 -20.75
C VAL A 135 4.26 -16.65 -20.15
N GLY A 136 3.97 -16.32 -18.89
CA GLY A 136 4.70 -15.33 -18.10
C GLY A 136 5.86 -15.96 -17.34
N ASP A 137 6.77 -15.13 -16.81
CA ASP A 137 7.88 -15.61 -15.99
C ASP A 137 7.41 -16.32 -14.72
N PHE A 138 8.16 -17.33 -14.28
CA PHE A 138 7.92 -17.97 -12.99
C PHE A 138 8.22 -17.02 -11.84
N LYS A 139 7.29 -16.97 -10.88
CA LYS A 139 7.46 -16.25 -9.62
C LYS A 139 6.75 -16.98 -8.49
N TYR A 140 7.48 -17.23 -7.41
CA TYR A 140 7.06 -18.12 -6.33
C TYR A 140 6.77 -19.55 -6.81
N GLY A 141 7.47 -20.02 -7.86
CA GLY A 141 7.22 -21.33 -8.47
C GLY A 141 5.90 -21.43 -9.24
N ILE A 142 5.25 -20.30 -9.56
CA ILE A 142 4.00 -20.24 -10.32
C ILE A 142 4.15 -19.31 -11.52
N ALA A 143 3.61 -19.70 -12.66
CA ALA A 143 3.56 -18.87 -13.88
C ALA A 143 2.13 -18.75 -14.39
N VAL A 144 1.79 -17.62 -15.02
CA VAL A 144 0.55 -17.50 -15.79
C VAL A 144 0.76 -18.03 -17.21
N VAL A 145 -0.25 -18.68 -17.78
CA VAL A 145 -0.26 -19.13 -19.16
C VAL A 145 -1.58 -18.79 -19.82
N TYR A 146 -1.54 -18.65 -21.15
CA TYR A 146 -2.72 -18.52 -21.99
C TYR A 146 -2.70 -19.69 -22.97
N ASP A 147 -3.81 -20.42 -23.07
CA ASP A 147 -3.97 -21.42 -24.11
C ASP A 147 -4.28 -20.77 -25.47
N PHE A 148 -4.43 -21.60 -26.51
CA PHE A 148 -4.78 -21.13 -27.85
C PHE A 148 -6.26 -20.80 -28.02
N GLU A 149 -7.10 -21.11 -27.03
CA GLU A 149 -8.53 -20.76 -27.00
C GLU A 149 -8.76 -19.39 -26.32
N GLY A 150 -7.73 -18.84 -25.67
CA GLY A 150 -7.76 -17.56 -24.99
C GLY A 150 -8.06 -17.65 -23.49
N ASN A 151 -8.15 -18.86 -22.92
CA ASN A 151 -8.28 -19.01 -21.47
C ASN A 151 -6.93 -18.76 -20.80
N SER A 152 -6.96 -18.11 -19.65
CA SER A 152 -5.79 -17.86 -18.82
C SER A 152 -5.86 -18.63 -17.51
N PHE A 153 -4.75 -19.19 -17.07
CA PHE A 153 -4.64 -19.93 -15.81
C PHE A 153 -3.22 -19.94 -15.29
N HIS A 154 -3.03 -20.41 -14.06
CA HIS A 154 -1.71 -20.52 -13.44
C HIS A 154 -1.22 -21.96 -13.45
N ILE A 155 0.07 -22.15 -13.63
CA ILE A 155 0.71 -23.47 -13.60
C ILE A 155 1.83 -23.54 -12.56
N ASP A 156 2.07 -24.73 -12.03
CA ASP A 156 3.30 -25.05 -11.30
C ASP A 156 4.49 -25.30 -12.25
N LYS A 157 5.68 -25.52 -11.68
CA LYS A 157 6.91 -25.84 -12.42
C LYS A 157 6.88 -27.14 -13.22
N TYR A 158 5.88 -28.00 -13.00
CA TYR A 158 5.66 -29.25 -13.72
C TYR A 158 4.61 -29.10 -14.84
N GLY A 159 4.04 -27.90 -15.00
CA GLY A 159 3.01 -27.61 -16.00
C GLY A 159 1.59 -27.95 -15.56
N ASN A 160 1.35 -28.29 -14.29
CA ASN A 160 0.02 -28.60 -13.79
C ASN A 160 -0.76 -27.31 -13.50
N ASN A 161 -2.04 -27.26 -13.90
CA ASN A 161 -2.93 -26.16 -13.57
C ASN A 161 -3.16 -26.07 -12.04
N ILE A 162 -2.88 -24.90 -11.46
CA ILE A 162 -3.09 -24.62 -10.05
C ILE A 162 -4.60 -24.59 -9.76
N ASN A 163 -5.04 -25.57 -8.96
CA ASN A 163 -6.43 -25.71 -8.50
C ASN A 163 -7.46 -25.88 -9.65
N ASN A 164 -7.02 -26.31 -10.84
CA ASN A 164 -7.87 -26.50 -12.02
C ASN A 164 -8.71 -25.26 -12.38
N ASN A 165 -8.20 -24.07 -12.08
CA ASN A 165 -8.91 -22.83 -12.34
C ASN A 165 -8.70 -22.37 -13.78
N TYR A 166 -9.72 -21.73 -14.34
CA TYR A 166 -9.65 -21.04 -15.63
C TYR A 166 -10.29 -19.66 -15.49
N TYR A 167 -9.62 -18.66 -16.05
CA TYR A 167 -9.99 -17.25 -15.92
C TYR A 167 -10.07 -16.60 -17.30
N LYS A 168 -10.92 -15.57 -17.42
CA LYS A 168 -10.93 -14.68 -18.60
C LYS A 168 -9.60 -13.93 -18.75
N SER A 169 -9.02 -13.56 -17.60
CA SER A 169 -7.73 -12.91 -17.51
C SER A 169 -7.06 -13.29 -16.20
N ALA A 170 -5.76 -13.55 -16.23
CA ALA A 170 -4.95 -13.83 -15.07
C ALA A 170 -3.63 -13.06 -15.20
N GLN A 171 -3.19 -12.45 -14.10
CA GLN A 171 -1.93 -11.72 -14.06
C GLN A 171 -0.83 -12.54 -13.37
N ASN A 172 0.42 -12.10 -13.54
CA ASN A 172 1.56 -12.64 -12.80
C ASN A 172 1.40 -12.42 -11.29
N TYR A 173 2.01 -13.31 -10.50
CA TYR A 173 2.03 -13.14 -9.05
C TYR A 173 2.86 -11.92 -8.63
N HIS A 174 2.30 -11.10 -7.75
CA HIS A 174 2.92 -9.93 -7.16
C HIS A 174 2.71 -9.94 -5.64
N LYS A 175 3.78 -9.78 -4.86
CA LYS A 175 3.77 -9.91 -3.38
C LYS A 175 3.05 -11.16 -2.82
N GLY A 176 2.98 -12.24 -3.61
CA GLY A 176 2.39 -13.52 -3.19
C GLY A 176 0.93 -13.74 -3.62
N PHE A 177 0.33 -12.78 -4.33
CA PHE A 177 -1.04 -12.85 -4.84
C PHE A 177 -1.08 -12.60 -6.35
N ALA A 178 -2.15 -13.01 -7.01
CA ALA A 178 -2.41 -12.66 -8.41
C ALA A 178 -3.79 -12.03 -8.56
N VAL A 179 -3.91 -11.06 -9.49
CA VAL A 179 -5.20 -10.53 -9.93
C VAL A 179 -5.73 -11.44 -11.04
N VAL A 180 -6.98 -11.85 -10.93
CA VAL A 180 -7.67 -12.70 -11.91
C VAL A 180 -9.07 -12.14 -12.19
N GLU A 181 -9.64 -12.51 -13.32
CA GLU A 181 -10.97 -12.11 -13.79
C GLU A 181 -11.79 -13.35 -14.16
N ASP A 182 -12.99 -13.45 -13.59
CA ASP A 182 -14.01 -14.42 -14.00
C ASP A 182 -15.20 -13.73 -14.69
N GLN A 183 -16.30 -14.45 -14.92
CA GLN A 183 -17.50 -13.88 -15.55
C GLN A 183 -18.13 -12.73 -14.76
N ASN A 184 -17.85 -12.64 -13.45
CA ASN A 184 -18.42 -11.67 -12.53
C ASN A 184 -17.46 -10.51 -12.21
N GLY A 185 -16.21 -10.53 -12.68
CA GLY A 185 -15.24 -9.43 -12.55
C GLY A 185 -13.91 -9.83 -11.91
N PHE A 186 -13.17 -8.83 -11.43
CA PHE A 186 -11.81 -8.99 -10.91
C PHE A 186 -11.75 -9.30 -9.41
N PHE A 187 -10.76 -10.10 -9.02
CA PHE A 187 -10.45 -10.44 -7.63
C PHE A 187 -9.00 -10.94 -7.47
N HIS A 188 -8.57 -11.09 -6.22
CA HIS A 188 -7.27 -11.65 -5.88
C HIS A 188 -7.34 -13.13 -5.50
N VAL A 189 -6.31 -13.88 -5.88
CA VAL A 189 -6.09 -15.27 -5.45
C VAL A 189 -4.75 -15.42 -4.72
N ASP A 190 -4.71 -16.34 -3.77
CA ASP A 190 -3.47 -16.81 -3.13
C ASP A 190 -2.67 -17.75 -4.06
N LYS A 191 -1.50 -18.20 -3.60
CA LYS A 191 -0.60 -19.12 -4.32
C LYS A 191 -1.19 -20.51 -4.60
N LEU A 192 -2.29 -20.86 -3.94
CA LEU A 192 -3.03 -22.09 -4.18
C LEU A 192 -4.19 -21.86 -5.17
N GLY A 193 -4.32 -20.65 -5.74
CA GLY A 193 -5.40 -20.29 -6.64
C GLY A 193 -6.75 -20.07 -5.93
N LYS A 194 -6.76 -19.94 -4.59
CA LYS A 194 -7.99 -19.69 -3.84
C LYS A 194 -8.28 -18.20 -3.77
N ALA A 195 -9.54 -17.83 -4.04
CA ALA A 195 -9.99 -16.44 -3.88
C ALA A 195 -9.82 -15.96 -2.43
N LEU A 196 -9.25 -14.78 -2.25
CA LEU A 196 -9.07 -14.18 -0.91
C LEU A 196 -10.40 -13.72 -0.29
N TYR A 197 -11.39 -13.40 -1.12
CA TYR A 197 -12.71 -12.93 -0.73
C TYR A 197 -13.76 -13.31 -1.80
N SER A 198 -15.04 -13.27 -1.41
CA SER A 198 -16.14 -13.83 -2.22
C SER A 198 -16.70 -12.88 -3.29
N TYR A 199 -16.50 -11.58 -3.18
CA TYR A 199 -17.04 -10.59 -4.13
C TYR A 199 -16.07 -10.29 -5.29
N ARG A 200 -16.57 -9.56 -6.29
CA ARG A 200 -15.82 -9.11 -7.46
C ARG A 200 -15.87 -7.60 -7.58
N LEU A 201 -14.86 -7.04 -8.22
CA LEU A 201 -14.76 -5.62 -8.55
C LEU A 201 -14.73 -5.43 -10.07
N LYS A 202 -15.10 -4.22 -10.50
CA LYS A 202 -15.00 -3.82 -11.90
C LYS A 202 -13.54 -3.68 -12.33
N LYS A 203 -12.67 -3.20 -11.42
CA LYS A 203 -11.21 -3.15 -11.59
C LYS A 203 -10.52 -3.32 -10.24
N ILE A 204 -9.33 -3.91 -10.25
CA ILE A 204 -8.47 -4.01 -9.08
C ILE A 204 -6.99 -4.06 -9.48
N GLU A 205 -6.15 -3.35 -8.73
CA GLU A 205 -4.70 -3.38 -8.87
C GLU A 205 -4.09 -4.49 -8.00
N PRO A 206 -2.84 -4.91 -8.25
CA PRO A 206 -2.12 -5.79 -7.34
C PRO A 206 -1.91 -5.16 -5.95
N PHE A 207 -1.73 -6.00 -4.93
CA PHE A 207 -1.38 -5.51 -3.59
C PHE A 207 0.00 -4.82 -3.54
N TYR A 208 0.03 -3.66 -2.89
CA TYR A 208 1.21 -2.94 -2.43
C TYR A 208 1.04 -2.55 -0.96
N ASN A 209 1.91 -3.09 -0.11
CA ASN A 209 1.95 -2.75 1.32
C ASN A 209 0.63 -3.10 2.04
N GLY A 210 0.07 -4.29 1.77
CA GLY A 210 -1.16 -4.78 2.40
C GLY A 210 -2.47 -4.29 1.76
N TRP A 211 -2.40 -3.37 0.80
CA TRP A 211 -3.57 -2.75 0.16
C TRP A 211 -3.52 -2.81 -1.36
N ALA A 212 -4.68 -2.89 -1.97
CA ALA A 212 -4.88 -2.74 -3.41
C ALA A 212 -5.93 -1.66 -3.68
N PHE A 213 -5.74 -0.86 -4.73
CA PHE A 213 -6.76 0.07 -5.20
C PHE A 213 -7.70 -0.62 -6.17
N GLY A 214 -8.97 -0.20 -6.18
CA GLY A 214 -9.96 -0.78 -7.08
C GLY A 214 -11.17 0.13 -7.30
N GLU A 215 -12.05 -0.35 -8.17
CA GLU A 215 -13.30 0.30 -8.57
C GLU A 215 -14.39 -0.77 -8.55
N ASP A 216 -15.52 -0.49 -7.89
CA ASP A 216 -16.67 -1.38 -7.93
C ASP A 216 -17.56 -1.14 -9.17
N PHE A 217 -18.66 -1.90 -9.29
CA PHE A 217 -19.56 -1.79 -10.45
C PHE A 217 -20.40 -0.52 -10.46
N GLU A 218 -20.36 0.30 -9.40
CA GLU A 218 -20.98 1.63 -9.32
C GLU A 218 -19.94 2.75 -9.54
N ASP A 219 -18.76 2.42 -10.08
CA ASP A 219 -17.65 3.35 -10.35
C ASP A 219 -17.07 4.01 -9.08
N ARG A 220 -17.36 3.47 -7.90
CA ARG A 220 -16.82 3.98 -6.64
C ARG A 220 -15.41 3.47 -6.44
N LYS A 221 -14.49 4.39 -6.12
CA LYS A 221 -13.09 4.05 -5.80
C LYS A 221 -12.98 3.50 -4.38
N LEU A 222 -12.20 2.45 -4.21
CA LEU A 222 -11.92 1.86 -2.91
C LEU A 222 -10.46 1.41 -2.82
N LYS A 223 -9.98 1.24 -1.59
CA LYS A 223 -8.87 0.34 -1.30
C LYS A 223 -9.39 -0.92 -0.63
N ILE A 224 -8.72 -2.04 -0.86
CA ILE A 224 -9.06 -3.35 -0.29
C ILE A 224 -7.83 -3.95 0.36
N SER A 225 -7.99 -4.51 1.56
CA SER A 225 -6.92 -5.20 2.26
C SER A 225 -6.75 -6.65 1.78
N GLU A 226 -5.62 -7.28 2.09
CA GLU A 226 -5.37 -8.69 1.79
C GLU A 226 -6.43 -9.65 2.39
N ASN A 227 -7.10 -9.22 3.48
CA ASN A 227 -8.21 -9.96 4.11
C ASN A 227 -9.59 -9.64 3.52
N GLY A 228 -9.66 -8.82 2.46
CA GLY A 228 -10.90 -8.49 1.76
C GLY A 228 -11.76 -7.43 2.44
N VAL A 229 -11.20 -6.57 3.29
CA VAL A 229 -11.93 -5.41 3.83
C VAL A 229 -11.91 -4.28 2.80
N LYS A 230 -13.09 -3.84 2.35
CA LYS A 230 -13.25 -2.69 1.44
C LYS A 230 -13.30 -1.40 2.25
N VAL A 231 -12.48 -0.43 1.87
CA VAL A 231 -12.49 0.93 2.39
C VAL A 231 -12.74 1.87 1.22
N TYR A 232 -13.95 2.43 1.15
CA TYR A 232 -14.30 3.35 0.09
C TYR A 232 -13.57 4.68 0.25
N LEU A 233 -12.89 5.10 -0.81
CA LEU A 233 -12.20 6.38 -0.86
C LEU A 233 -13.28 7.44 -1.09
N SER A 234 -13.63 8.17 -0.03
CA SER A 234 -14.65 9.22 -0.14
C SER A 234 -14.15 10.33 -1.08
N ASN A 235 -14.84 10.53 -2.19
CA ASN A 235 -14.77 11.78 -2.96
C ASN A 235 -15.84 12.80 -2.51
N SER A 236 -16.63 12.48 -1.47
CA SER A 236 -17.68 13.36 -1.01
C SER A 236 -17.17 14.20 0.16
N ASN A 237 -17.13 15.53 -0.03
CA ASN A 237 -17.10 16.53 1.05
C ASN A 237 -18.42 16.50 1.86
N LYS A 238 -19.11 15.35 1.93
CA LYS A 238 -20.40 15.21 2.57
C LYS A 238 -20.18 15.29 4.07
N ILE A 239 -20.61 16.41 4.62
CA ILE A 239 -20.72 16.61 6.06
C ILE A 239 -22.01 15.93 6.51
N ILE A 240 -21.91 15.12 7.55
CA ILE A 240 -23.04 14.46 8.19
C ILE A 240 -23.20 14.96 9.64
N ASN A 241 -24.40 14.80 10.19
CA ASN A 241 -24.73 15.15 11.57
C ASN A 241 -25.33 13.94 12.33
N SER A 242 -25.82 14.18 13.55
CA SER A 242 -26.38 13.12 14.41
C SER A 242 -27.56 12.39 13.78
N THR A 243 -28.44 13.08 13.05
CA THR A 243 -29.57 12.47 12.34
C THR A 243 -29.09 11.42 11.34
N ASN A 244 -28.05 11.74 10.56
CA ASN A 244 -27.49 10.76 9.62
C ASN A 244 -26.85 9.55 10.32
N ILE A 245 -26.19 9.76 11.47
CA ILE A 245 -25.64 8.67 12.27
C ILE A 245 -26.76 7.75 12.76
N ILE A 246 -27.86 8.32 13.25
CA ILE A 246 -29.05 7.55 13.65
C ILE A 246 -29.61 6.76 12.46
N ASP A 247 -29.74 7.38 11.29
CA ASP A 247 -30.22 6.70 10.08
C ASP A 247 -29.34 5.50 9.70
N PHE A 248 -28.01 5.62 9.81
CA PHE A 248 -27.10 4.50 9.56
C PHE A 248 -27.30 3.37 10.57
N ILE A 249 -27.47 3.69 11.85
CA ILE A 249 -27.71 2.71 12.91
C ILE A 249 -29.05 1.99 12.69
N LEU A 250 -30.11 2.72 12.30
CA LEU A 250 -31.42 2.15 11.95
C LEU A 250 -31.35 1.23 10.72
N GLN A 251 -30.41 1.47 9.81
CA GLN A 251 -30.10 0.58 8.69
C GLN A 251 -29.23 -0.63 9.09
N ASN A 252 -29.01 -0.85 10.39
CA ASN A 252 -28.17 -1.91 10.95
C ASN A 252 -26.70 -1.79 10.53
N LYS A 253 -26.21 -0.56 10.36
CA LYS A 253 -24.78 -0.26 10.21
C LYS A 253 -24.19 0.08 11.58
N ARG A 254 -22.89 -0.09 11.73
CA ARG A 254 -22.16 0.35 12.93
C ARG A 254 -21.42 1.65 12.65
N VAL A 255 -21.37 2.55 13.62
CA VAL A 255 -20.74 3.87 13.48
C VAL A 255 -19.71 4.08 14.58
N MET A 256 -18.44 4.23 14.20
CA MET A 256 -17.38 4.68 15.10
C MET A 256 -17.19 6.18 14.87
N LEU A 257 -17.59 7.01 15.83
CA LEU A 257 -17.42 8.46 15.75
C LEU A 257 -16.12 8.86 16.45
N PHE A 258 -15.12 9.31 15.69
CA PHE A 258 -13.84 9.79 16.18
C PHE A 258 -13.76 11.31 16.08
N PHE A 259 -13.75 12.03 17.21
CA PHE A 259 -14.02 13.47 17.22
C PHE A 259 -13.24 14.22 18.31
N ARG A 260 -13.11 15.54 18.12
CA ARG A 260 -12.44 16.45 19.04
C ARG A 260 -13.25 16.61 20.33
N HIS A 261 -12.58 16.82 21.45
CA HIS A 261 -13.21 17.28 22.70
C HIS A 261 -14.05 18.56 22.51
N SER A 262 -14.92 18.84 23.48
CA SER A 262 -15.73 20.06 23.50
C SER A 262 -14.92 21.30 23.89
N GLU A 263 -15.57 22.47 23.88
CA GLU A 263 -14.94 23.75 24.22
C GLU A 263 -14.27 23.71 25.61
N ARG A 264 -13.04 24.21 25.66
CA ARG A 264 -12.22 24.28 26.87
C ARG A 264 -11.77 25.71 27.12
N TYR A 265 -11.32 25.99 28.34
CA TYR A 265 -10.68 27.27 28.62
C TYR A 265 -9.42 27.45 27.75
N GLU A 266 -9.23 28.65 27.23
CA GLU A 266 -7.97 29.10 26.67
C GLU A 266 -7.18 29.75 27.80
N ASP A 267 -5.90 29.40 27.99
CA ASP A 267 -5.10 30.18 28.92
C ASP A 267 -3.63 30.27 28.52
N ASN A 268 -3.12 31.51 28.56
CA ASN A 268 -1.80 31.93 28.06
C ASN A 268 -0.67 31.69 29.09
N ASN A 269 -0.96 31.13 30.27
CA ASN A 269 -0.03 31.13 31.42
C ASN A 269 0.09 29.79 32.20
N ILE A 270 -0.40 28.65 31.68
CA ILE A 270 -0.26 27.34 32.35
C ILE A 270 0.74 26.45 31.61
N ILE A 271 1.69 25.89 32.37
CA ILE A 271 2.90 25.18 31.92
C ILE A 271 2.62 23.78 31.33
N THR A 272 1.42 23.20 31.53
CA THR A 272 1.04 21.90 30.97
C THR A 272 -0.44 21.87 30.57
N SER A 273 -0.72 21.67 29.27
CA SER A 273 -2.05 21.73 28.65
C SER A 273 -2.99 20.56 29.00
N ASP A 274 -2.49 19.54 29.71
CA ASP A 274 -3.20 18.29 29.97
C ASP A 274 -4.24 18.38 31.11
N GLN A 275 -4.20 19.44 31.91
CA GLN A 275 -5.09 19.65 33.06
C GLN A 275 -6.26 20.61 32.77
N ILE A 276 -6.32 21.19 31.56
CA ILE A 276 -7.37 22.15 31.21
C ILE A 276 -8.70 21.42 31.01
N SER A 277 -9.69 21.78 31.84
CA SER A 277 -11.06 21.26 31.82
C SER A 277 -11.95 21.98 30.79
N LEU A 278 -13.15 21.44 30.57
CA LEU A 278 -14.16 22.07 29.71
C LEU A 278 -14.73 23.37 30.32
N THR A 279 -15.11 24.33 29.46
CA THR A 279 -15.94 25.47 29.88
C THR A 279 -17.37 25.01 30.20
N GLU A 280 -18.15 25.82 30.93
CA GLU A 280 -19.58 25.52 31.11
C GLU A 280 -20.33 25.43 29.77
N LYS A 281 -19.96 26.28 28.80
CA LYS A 281 -20.46 26.17 27.42
C LYS A 281 -20.07 24.84 26.79
N GLY A 282 -18.82 24.40 26.92
CA GLY A 282 -18.35 23.11 26.43
C GLY A 282 -19.07 21.91 27.05
N LYS A 283 -19.34 21.95 28.36
CA LYS A 283 -20.15 20.93 29.06
C LYS A 283 -21.57 20.86 28.50
N ASN A 284 -22.21 22.01 28.31
CA ASN A 284 -23.55 22.11 27.72
C ASN A 284 -23.58 21.60 26.26
N MET A 285 -22.61 21.98 25.44
CA MET A 285 -22.49 21.49 24.05
C MET A 285 -22.36 19.96 24.01
N ALA A 286 -21.49 19.39 24.86
CA ALA A 286 -21.33 17.94 24.96
C ALA A 286 -22.62 17.25 25.40
N GLN A 287 -23.32 17.80 26.39
CA GLN A 287 -24.60 17.26 26.84
C GLN A 287 -25.68 17.34 25.74
N LYS A 288 -25.79 18.45 25.03
CA LYS A 288 -26.70 18.61 23.89
C LYS A 288 -26.43 17.59 22.79
N LEU A 289 -25.15 17.36 22.44
CA LEU A 289 -24.79 16.33 21.46
C LEU A 289 -25.17 14.93 21.96
N GLY A 290 -24.97 14.64 23.24
CA GLY A 290 -25.46 13.40 23.86
C GLY A 290 -26.97 13.20 23.68
N MET A 291 -27.78 14.24 23.92
CA MET A 291 -29.23 14.18 23.73
C MET A 291 -29.64 13.86 22.30
N LYS A 292 -28.85 14.28 21.29
CA LYS A 292 -29.11 13.96 19.89
C LYS A 292 -29.01 12.46 19.58
N PHE A 293 -28.29 11.70 20.39
CA PHE A 293 -28.15 10.24 20.24
C PHE A 293 -29.09 9.44 21.15
N ASN A 294 -30.05 10.11 21.81
CA ASN A 294 -31.01 9.47 22.69
C ASN A 294 -31.82 8.39 21.94
N GLY A 295 -32.04 7.24 22.58
CA GLY A 295 -32.67 6.07 21.96
C GLY A 295 -31.70 5.06 21.35
N ILE A 296 -30.39 5.34 21.32
CA ILE A 296 -29.37 4.34 21.02
C ILE A 296 -28.95 3.65 22.33
N ASP A 297 -29.25 2.36 22.43
CA ASP A 297 -29.03 1.53 23.62
C ASP A 297 -27.65 0.86 23.67
N ASP A 298 -27.11 0.52 22.50
CA ASP A 298 -25.80 -0.12 22.35
C ASP A 298 -24.71 0.90 21.98
N ILE A 299 -24.15 1.53 23.02
CA ILE A 299 -23.13 2.57 22.91
C ILE A 299 -21.90 2.30 23.80
N SER A 300 -20.71 2.63 23.30
CA SER A 300 -19.45 2.52 24.05
C SER A 300 -18.62 3.79 23.98
N PHE A 301 -17.90 4.08 25.06
CA PHE A 301 -17.13 5.32 25.22
C PHE A 301 -15.63 5.04 25.37
N PHE A 302 -14.83 5.74 24.56
CA PHE A 302 -13.37 5.67 24.58
C PHE A 302 -12.79 7.08 24.56
N SER A 303 -11.96 7.43 25.54
CA SER A 303 -11.35 8.76 25.59
C SER A 303 -9.83 8.67 25.51
N SER A 304 -9.24 9.74 24.99
CA SER A 304 -7.89 10.16 25.39
C SER A 304 -7.75 10.13 26.93
N PRO A 305 -6.55 9.88 27.49
CA PRO A 305 -6.32 9.95 28.92
C PRO A 305 -6.48 11.37 29.49
N ILE A 306 -6.31 12.39 28.64
CA ILE A 306 -6.46 13.82 28.97
C ILE A 306 -7.90 14.16 29.38
N GLU A 307 -8.03 14.91 30.48
CA GLU A 307 -9.30 15.03 31.24
C GLU A 307 -10.45 15.64 30.43
N ARG A 308 -10.21 16.70 29.65
CA ARG A 308 -11.27 17.31 28.80
C ARG A 308 -11.96 16.33 27.84
N CYS A 309 -11.23 15.31 27.37
CA CYS A 309 -11.81 14.30 26.47
C CYS A 309 -12.73 13.36 27.24
N TYR A 310 -12.33 12.98 28.45
CA TYR A 310 -13.15 12.19 29.36
C TYR A 310 -14.39 12.98 29.80
N GLU A 311 -14.23 14.25 30.19
CA GLU A 311 -15.34 15.14 30.55
C GLU A 311 -16.34 15.29 29.40
N THR A 312 -15.86 15.45 28.16
CA THR A 312 -16.72 15.55 26.98
C THR A 312 -17.65 14.34 26.90
N LEU A 313 -17.11 13.12 27.00
CA LEU A 313 -17.92 11.90 26.96
C LEU A 313 -18.81 11.74 28.19
N LYS A 314 -18.36 12.17 29.37
CA LYS A 314 -19.16 12.16 30.60
C LYS A 314 -20.42 13.02 30.48
N PHE A 315 -20.30 14.23 29.90
CA PHE A 315 -21.45 15.09 29.67
C PHE A 315 -22.35 14.59 28.53
N MET A 316 -21.78 14.00 27.48
CA MET A 316 -22.58 13.29 26.47
C MET A 316 -23.39 12.14 27.08
N ALA A 317 -22.79 11.34 27.96
CA ALA A 317 -23.47 10.25 28.66
C ALA A 317 -24.63 10.74 29.54
N LYS A 318 -24.50 11.93 30.17
CA LYS A 318 -25.63 12.59 30.85
C LYS A 318 -26.75 12.95 29.88
N GLY A 319 -26.42 13.46 28.70
CA GLY A 319 -27.42 13.78 27.65
C GLY A 319 -28.14 12.54 27.13
N LEU A 320 -27.47 11.39 27.14
CA LEU A 320 -28.01 10.07 26.81
C LEU A 320 -28.81 9.40 27.94
N ASN A 321 -28.87 10.01 29.14
CA ASN A 321 -29.46 9.40 30.34
C ASN A 321 -28.80 8.06 30.73
N ILE A 322 -27.47 7.96 30.63
CA ILE A 322 -26.71 6.78 31.06
C ILE A 322 -26.25 6.96 32.51
N ASP A 323 -26.85 6.18 33.41
CA ASP A 323 -26.57 6.26 34.85
C ASP A 323 -25.18 5.73 35.23
N ASN A 324 -24.74 4.62 34.60
CA ASN A 324 -23.45 3.99 34.86
C ASN A 324 -22.46 4.25 33.72
N PHE A 325 -21.91 5.45 33.68
CA PHE A 325 -20.93 5.84 32.66
C PHE A 325 -19.60 5.08 32.82
N ILE A 326 -19.31 4.20 31.87
CA ILE A 326 -18.03 3.49 31.76
C ILE A 326 -17.32 3.97 30.49
N CYS A 327 -16.09 4.47 30.66
CA CYS A 327 -15.28 4.96 29.56
C CYS A 327 -13.87 4.37 29.63
N LYS A 328 -13.39 3.82 28.51
CA LYS A 328 -12.04 3.29 28.39
C LYS A 328 -11.08 4.40 27.97
N LYS A 329 -10.14 4.76 28.86
CA LYS A 329 -9.03 5.66 28.54
C LYS A 329 -7.97 4.93 27.69
N SER A 330 -7.42 5.56 26.66
CA SER A 330 -6.43 4.95 25.75
C SER A 330 -5.38 5.95 25.27
N GLU A 331 -4.10 5.61 25.46
CA GLU A 331 -2.95 6.41 25.02
C GLU A 331 -2.91 6.63 23.50
N ILE A 332 -3.46 5.69 22.71
CA ILE A 332 -3.56 5.81 21.23
C ILE A 332 -4.35 7.07 20.84
N LEU A 333 -5.36 7.43 21.63
CA LEU A 333 -6.20 8.62 21.42
C LEU A 333 -5.60 9.88 22.07
N GLY A 334 -4.48 9.76 22.79
CA GLY A 334 -3.89 10.82 23.59
C GLY A 334 -3.22 11.94 22.78
N ALA A 335 -2.56 12.85 23.48
CA ALA A 335 -1.66 13.85 22.90
C ALA A 335 -0.37 13.88 23.74
N PRO A 336 0.77 13.37 23.25
CA PRO A 336 0.98 12.76 21.94
C PRO A 336 0.33 11.37 21.85
N GLY A 337 -0.54 11.13 20.87
CA GLY A 337 -1.17 9.83 20.64
C GLY A 337 -0.48 9.04 19.53
N ILE A 338 -1.24 8.21 18.82
CA ILE A 338 -0.73 7.20 17.87
C ILE A 338 0.25 7.70 16.80
N TYR A 339 0.11 8.96 16.37
CA TYR A 339 0.96 9.57 15.34
C TYR A 339 2.37 9.93 15.83
N PHE A 340 2.59 9.93 17.15
CA PHE A 340 3.82 10.38 17.79
C PHE A 340 4.29 9.39 18.84
N ASP A 341 5.11 8.43 18.45
CA ASP A 341 5.70 7.49 19.39
C ASP A 341 7.04 8.00 19.92
N ARG A 342 7.00 8.72 21.04
CA ARG A 342 8.22 9.23 21.70
C ARG A 342 9.10 8.14 22.28
N LYS A 343 8.55 6.95 22.56
CA LYS A 343 9.33 5.83 23.11
C LYS A 343 10.10 5.12 22.02
N ALA A 344 9.46 4.89 20.88
CA ALA A 344 10.12 4.30 19.71
C ALA A 344 10.99 5.32 18.95
N ASN A 345 10.67 6.61 19.03
CA ASN A 345 11.34 7.65 18.26
C ASN A 345 11.70 8.88 19.14
N PRO A 346 12.84 8.82 19.87
CA PRO A 346 13.21 9.85 20.84
C PRO A 346 13.47 11.22 20.18
N ASP A 347 13.79 11.24 18.89
CA ASP A 347 13.97 12.45 18.09
C ASP A 347 12.70 13.31 18.01
N CYS A 348 11.51 12.73 18.19
CA CYS A 348 10.23 13.45 18.07
C CYS A 348 10.16 14.69 18.95
N GLY A 349 10.53 14.55 20.23
CA GLY A 349 10.50 15.65 21.19
C GLY A 349 11.50 16.75 20.85
N TYR A 350 12.68 16.36 20.35
CA TYR A 350 13.71 17.30 19.90
C TYR A 350 13.20 18.16 18.74
N TRP A 351 12.63 17.54 17.70
CA TRP A 351 12.16 18.28 16.52
C TRP A 351 10.92 19.12 16.80
N MET A 352 9.99 18.64 17.64
CA MET A 352 8.85 19.43 18.09
C MET A 352 9.29 20.68 18.85
N ASN A 353 10.28 20.57 19.75
CA ASN A 353 10.81 21.72 20.49
C ASN A 353 11.57 22.69 19.58
N LYS A 354 12.33 22.16 18.61
CA LYS A 354 13.14 22.98 17.69
C LYS A 354 12.31 23.80 16.71
N LEU A 355 11.22 23.23 16.19
CA LEU A 355 10.34 23.89 15.21
C LEU A 355 9.17 24.63 15.87
N GLY A 356 8.82 24.26 17.10
CA GLY A 356 7.55 24.61 17.73
C GLY A 356 6.47 23.59 17.39
N TYR A 357 5.62 23.26 18.38
CA TYR A 357 4.60 22.21 18.26
C TYR A 357 3.65 22.43 17.07
N HIS A 358 3.16 23.66 16.91
CA HIS A 358 2.21 23.99 15.84
C HIS A 358 2.83 23.83 14.45
N GLU A 359 4.04 24.33 14.25
CA GLU A 359 4.73 24.24 12.96
C GLU A 359 5.13 22.79 12.64
N TYR A 360 5.58 22.04 13.65
CA TYR A 360 5.86 20.61 13.49
C TYR A 360 4.62 19.83 13.04
N CYS A 361 3.47 20.06 13.70
CA CYS A 361 2.21 19.43 13.33
C CYS A 361 1.74 19.85 11.94
N ARG A 362 1.86 21.14 11.58
CA ARG A 362 1.50 21.65 10.26
C ARG A 362 2.30 20.97 9.15
N GLN A 363 3.62 20.89 9.30
CA GLN A 363 4.47 20.20 8.33
C GLN A 363 4.16 18.70 8.26
N TYR A 364 3.85 18.06 9.39
CA TYR A 364 3.44 16.67 9.42
C TYR A 364 2.16 16.41 8.62
N LEU A 365 1.11 17.22 8.84
CA LEU A 365 -0.16 17.08 8.12
C LEU A 365 0.02 17.33 6.61
N MET A 366 0.90 18.25 6.21
CA MET A 366 1.20 18.53 4.80
C MET A 366 2.00 17.43 4.11
N ASN A 367 3.01 16.90 4.78
CA ASN A 367 3.98 15.99 4.17
C ASN A 367 3.65 14.52 4.41
N GLY A 368 2.72 14.21 5.32
CA GLY A 368 2.43 12.86 5.80
C GLY A 368 3.52 12.26 6.69
N TYR A 369 4.65 12.94 6.85
CA TYR A 369 5.76 12.48 7.66
C TYR A 369 6.60 13.67 8.16
N MET A 370 7.11 13.54 9.38
CA MET A 370 8.12 14.43 9.95
C MET A 370 9.16 13.58 10.67
N ARG A 371 10.40 14.07 10.72
CA ARG A 371 11.43 13.35 11.45
C ARG A 371 11.03 13.20 12.92
N GLY A 372 11.05 11.97 13.40
CA GLY A 372 10.62 11.65 14.76
C GLY A 372 9.18 11.15 14.88
N SER A 373 8.32 11.35 13.87
CA SER A 373 6.93 10.85 13.91
C SER A 373 6.77 9.51 13.19
N LYS A 374 5.61 8.87 13.36
CA LYS A 374 5.19 7.74 12.50
C LYS A 374 4.69 8.28 11.16
N ASP A 375 4.81 7.51 10.09
CA ASP A 375 4.14 7.82 8.82
C ASP A 375 2.62 7.96 9.02
N LEU A 376 2.00 8.98 8.41
CA LEU A 376 0.59 9.31 8.59
C LEU A 376 -0.33 8.16 8.16
N THR A 377 -0.01 7.51 7.04
CA THR A 377 -0.83 6.40 6.53
C THR A 377 -0.76 5.23 7.50
N SER A 378 0.46 4.81 7.86
CA SER A 378 0.65 3.68 8.79
C SER A 378 0.03 3.93 10.17
N ALA A 379 0.21 5.13 10.74
CA ALA A 379 -0.37 5.48 12.03
C ALA A 379 -1.91 5.57 11.97
N SER A 380 -2.47 6.05 10.86
CA SER A 380 -3.92 6.12 10.66
C SER A 380 -4.54 4.73 10.46
N GLU A 381 -3.81 3.79 9.86
CA GLU A 381 -4.26 2.40 9.74
C GLU A 381 -4.28 1.71 11.10
N GLU A 382 -3.25 1.91 11.93
CA GLU A 382 -3.24 1.44 13.31
C GLU A 382 -4.39 2.05 14.14
N LEU A 383 -4.68 3.34 13.92
CA LEU A 383 -5.83 4.00 14.53
C LEU A 383 -7.15 3.40 14.03
N LEU A 384 -7.31 3.21 12.73
CA LEU A 384 -8.51 2.60 12.15
C LEU A 384 -8.74 1.21 12.74
N ASP A 385 -7.70 0.37 12.77
CA ASP A 385 -7.77 -0.94 13.41
C ASP A 385 -8.24 -0.82 14.86
N TYR A 386 -7.65 0.07 15.66
CA TYR A 386 -8.09 0.34 17.03
C TYR A 386 -9.58 0.71 17.11
N LEU A 387 -10.09 1.59 16.24
CA LEU A 387 -11.50 1.97 16.19
C LEU A 387 -12.40 0.76 15.87
N LEU A 388 -12.00 -0.08 14.91
CA LEU A 388 -12.76 -1.24 14.43
C LEU A 388 -12.83 -2.41 15.44
N HIS A 389 -12.05 -2.37 16.52
CA HIS A 389 -12.14 -3.34 17.61
C HIS A 389 -13.48 -3.24 18.35
N SER A 390 -14.07 -2.05 18.43
CA SER A 390 -15.39 -1.92 19.04
C SER A 390 -16.46 -2.62 18.20
N LYS A 391 -17.40 -3.27 18.90
CA LYS A 391 -18.49 -4.07 18.29
C LYS A 391 -19.88 -3.49 18.49
N THR A 392 -20.01 -2.40 19.24
CA THR A 392 -21.30 -1.73 19.50
C THR A 392 -21.83 -1.02 18.25
N LYS A 393 -23.14 -0.74 18.23
CA LYS A 393 -23.80 0.04 17.17
C LYS A 393 -23.20 1.44 17.03
N LEU A 394 -23.01 2.15 18.14
CA LEU A 394 -22.36 3.46 18.19
C LEU A 394 -21.15 3.42 19.14
N SER A 395 -19.98 3.79 18.65
CA SER A 395 -18.80 3.95 19.49
C SER A 395 -18.30 5.37 19.41
N LEU A 396 -18.15 6.01 20.57
CA LEU A 396 -17.68 7.38 20.69
C LEU A 396 -16.22 7.39 21.12
N PHE A 397 -15.35 7.91 20.26
CA PHE A 397 -13.91 8.03 20.46
C PHE A 397 -13.53 9.51 20.52
N ASN A 398 -13.27 10.03 21.72
CA ASN A 398 -12.93 11.43 21.90
C ASN A 398 -11.43 11.68 22.03
N SER A 399 -10.91 12.62 21.23
CA SER A 399 -9.49 12.96 21.13
C SER A 399 -9.31 14.46 20.86
N HIS A 400 -8.23 14.81 20.16
CA HIS A 400 -7.77 16.19 19.95
C HIS A 400 -7.82 16.55 18.47
N ASP A 401 -7.86 17.84 18.21
CA ASP A 401 -7.90 18.43 16.87
C ASP A 401 -6.83 17.87 15.92
N PHE A 402 -5.57 17.77 16.35
CA PHE A 402 -4.50 17.25 15.52
C PHE A 402 -4.73 15.81 15.06
N LEU A 403 -5.14 14.91 15.96
CA LEU A 403 -5.33 13.49 15.61
C LEU A 403 -6.53 13.33 14.68
N VAL A 404 -7.59 14.10 14.92
CA VAL A 404 -8.76 14.16 14.04
C VAL A 404 -8.36 14.70 12.67
N ALA A 405 -7.56 15.77 12.61
CA ALA A 405 -7.06 16.35 11.37
C ALA A 405 -6.21 15.36 10.56
N ALA A 406 -5.28 14.65 11.21
CA ALA A 406 -4.48 13.61 10.57
C ALA A 406 -5.35 12.48 10.01
N PHE A 407 -6.37 12.05 10.77
CA PHE A 407 -7.29 11.01 10.33
C PHE A 407 -8.25 11.49 9.22
N MET A 408 -8.62 12.78 9.20
CA MET A 408 -9.39 13.39 8.11
C MET A 408 -8.60 13.35 6.78
N ILE A 409 -7.29 13.62 6.82
CA ILE A 409 -6.41 13.51 5.65
C ILE A 409 -6.36 12.07 5.16
N PHE A 410 -6.12 11.11 6.06
CA PHE A 410 -6.09 9.68 5.71
C PHE A 410 -7.41 9.18 5.12
N SER A 411 -8.54 9.56 5.72
CA SER A 411 -9.86 9.10 5.30
C SER A 411 -10.38 9.81 4.04
N GLY A 412 -9.70 10.87 3.58
CA GLY A 412 -10.07 11.63 2.39
C GLY A 412 -11.35 12.46 2.56
N VAL A 413 -11.91 12.56 3.77
CA VAL A 413 -13.19 13.26 3.99
C VAL A 413 -13.08 14.78 3.88
N LYS A 414 -11.88 15.34 4.12
CA LYS A 414 -11.45 16.69 3.73
C LYS A 414 -10.00 16.94 4.16
N TYR A 415 -9.28 17.85 3.48
CA TYR A 415 -8.00 18.36 3.95
C TYR A 415 -8.24 19.57 4.89
N PRO A 416 -7.86 19.50 6.18
CA PRO A 416 -8.01 20.63 7.08
C PRO A 416 -7.00 21.72 6.72
N VAL A 417 -7.50 22.88 6.28
CA VAL A 417 -6.71 24.10 6.09
C VAL A 417 -6.90 25.01 7.30
N GLU A 418 -6.05 26.01 7.49
CA GLU A 418 -6.11 26.90 8.65
C GLU A 418 -7.47 27.60 8.81
N SER A 419 -8.14 27.94 7.72
CA SER A 419 -9.47 28.57 7.71
C SER A 419 -10.65 27.60 7.93
N ASP A 420 -10.41 26.30 7.94
CA ASP A 420 -11.41 25.24 8.12
C ASP A 420 -10.76 24.04 8.82
N PHE A 421 -10.12 24.32 9.96
CA PHE A 421 -9.54 23.30 10.83
C PHE A 421 -10.65 22.60 11.63
N VAL A 422 -10.27 21.62 12.45
CA VAL A 422 -11.23 20.80 13.20
C VAL A 422 -11.85 21.60 14.35
N ASP A 423 -13.14 21.89 14.27
CA ASP A 423 -13.91 22.57 15.32
C ASP A 423 -14.15 21.67 16.55
N TYR A 424 -14.61 22.26 17.65
CA TYR A 424 -15.05 21.49 18.83
C TYR A 424 -16.19 20.54 18.47
N LEU A 425 -16.11 19.31 19.00
CA LEU A 425 -17.04 18.21 18.70
C LEU A 425 -17.10 17.78 17.23
N GLU A 426 -16.20 18.28 16.39
CA GLU A 426 -16.07 17.87 15.00
C GLU A 426 -15.20 16.61 14.86
N GLY A 427 -15.47 15.78 13.86
CA GLY A 427 -14.81 14.49 13.72
C GLY A 427 -14.97 13.78 12.38
N VAL A 428 -14.62 12.50 12.42
CA VAL A 428 -14.82 11.54 11.33
C VAL A 428 -15.74 10.43 11.83
N ALA A 429 -16.81 10.17 11.11
CA ALA A 429 -17.63 8.98 11.30
C ALA A 429 -17.11 7.86 10.39
N VAL A 430 -16.68 6.75 11.00
CA VAL A 430 -16.35 5.50 10.33
C VAL A 430 -17.60 4.62 10.35
N VAL A 431 -18.24 4.47 9.18
CA VAL A 431 -19.48 3.71 9.03
C VAL A 431 -19.14 2.34 8.44
N ILE A 432 -19.53 1.28 9.16
CA ILE A 432 -19.30 -0.11 8.78
C ILE A 432 -20.64 -0.71 8.33
N ASP A 433 -20.71 -1.10 7.07
CA ASP A 433 -21.89 -1.73 6.49
C ASP A 433 -21.96 -3.23 6.83
N ARG A 434 -23.07 -3.87 6.48
CA ARG A 434 -23.35 -5.28 6.79
C ARG A 434 -22.37 -6.25 6.13
N ASP A 435 -21.77 -5.86 5.00
CA ASP A 435 -20.74 -6.62 4.30
C ASP A 435 -19.31 -6.29 4.79
N ASN A 436 -19.19 -5.56 5.90
CA ASN A 436 -17.96 -5.01 6.46
C ASN A 436 -17.25 -3.97 5.59
N SER A 437 -17.93 -3.41 4.57
CA SER A 437 -17.42 -2.24 3.87
C SER A 437 -17.35 -1.04 4.81
N ILE A 438 -16.28 -0.27 4.68
CA ILE A 438 -16.00 0.91 5.51
C ILE A 438 -16.17 2.17 4.66
N TYR A 439 -16.90 3.12 5.20
CA TYR A 439 -17.11 4.46 4.65
C TYR A 439 -16.69 5.51 5.67
N PHE A 440 -16.14 6.62 5.18
CA PHE A 440 -15.78 7.75 6.02
C PHE A 440 -16.61 8.98 5.67
N TYR A 441 -17.06 9.69 6.70
CA TYR A 441 -17.75 10.98 6.56
C TYR A 441 -17.19 12.00 7.55
N ARG A 442 -17.10 13.27 7.14
CA ARG A 442 -16.85 14.37 8.09
C ARG A 442 -18.11 14.56 8.92
N PHE A 443 -17.98 14.51 10.24
CA PHE A 443 -19.08 14.74 11.17
C PHE A 443 -18.99 16.14 11.73
N LYS A 444 -20.07 16.92 11.60
CA LYS A 444 -20.22 18.24 12.22
C LYS A 444 -21.67 18.40 12.67
N GLU A 445 -21.86 18.94 13.87
CA GLU A 445 -23.18 19.20 14.45
C GLU A 445 -23.31 20.68 14.79
N ASP A 446 -24.46 21.26 14.49
CA ASP A 446 -24.78 22.61 14.97
C ASP A 446 -25.43 22.51 16.35
N LEU A 447 -24.80 23.13 17.33
CA LEU A 447 -25.20 23.10 18.74
C LEU A 447 -25.52 24.51 19.29
N ASN A 448 -25.63 25.50 18.38
CA ASN A 448 -25.93 26.89 18.73
C ASN A 448 -27.41 27.13 19.05
N GLU A 449 -28.29 26.15 18.81
CA GLU A 449 -29.71 26.17 19.18
C GLU A 449 -29.97 25.62 20.59
#